data_AF-A0AAV7JSY9-F1
#
_entry.id   AF-A0AAV7JSY9-F1
#
_cell.length_a   1.000
_cell.length_b   1.000
_cell.length_c   1.000
_cell.angle_alpha   90.00
_cell.angle_beta   90.00
_cell.angle_gamma   90.00
#
_symmetry.space_group_name_H-M   'P 1'
#
loop_
_entity.id
_entity.type
_entity.pdbx_description
1 polymer ?
#
loop_
_entity_poly.entity_id
_entity_poly.type
_entity_poly.pdbx_seq_one_letter_code
_entity_poly.pdbx_strand_id
1 'polypeptide(L)'
;MISAKAGRLRTHLEKCSQSQLQNNFPKDDLPEILVPFNSSDTTIPPEKRVCHKIIQPKLNDFTIKTSSHQKETLDNQIARLFYACNLPFNLAENDVFKKTISMLRPGYTPPTRKSLAGGLLDKTFNEVTTMTASALEGKDVTLVQDGWSDIHNSPVIAHCVH
;
A
#
# COMPACT_ATOMS: atom_id res chain seq x y z
N MET A 1 -38.89 29.04 -16.78
CA MET A 1 -37.52 28.84 -17.33
C MET A 1 -36.79 27.85 -16.43
N ILE A 2 -36.28 26.74 -16.98
CA ILE A 2 -35.52 25.74 -16.21
C ILE A 2 -34.07 26.21 -16.12
N SER A 3 -33.47 26.19 -14.92
CA SER A 3 -32.07 26.57 -14.71
C SER A 3 -31.13 25.71 -15.56
N ALA A 4 -30.10 26.33 -16.16
CA ALA A 4 -29.10 25.62 -16.98
C ALA A 4 -28.45 24.44 -16.25
N LYS A 5 -28.35 24.49 -14.91
CA LYS A 5 -27.86 23.37 -14.08
C LYS A 5 -28.83 22.19 -14.07
N ALA A 6 -30.14 22.45 -14.01
CA ALA A 6 -31.17 21.41 -14.04
C ALA A 6 -31.30 20.76 -15.43
N GLY A 7 -31.04 21.52 -16.50
CA GLY A 7 -30.94 20.97 -17.86
C GLY A 7 -29.80 19.97 -18.01
N ARG A 8 -28.59 20.32 -17.54
CA ARG A 8 -27.41 19.44 -17.59
C ARG A 8 -27.61 18.14 -16.83
N LEU A 9 -28.24 18.19 -15.65
CA LEU A 9 -28.52 16.99 -14.86
C LEU A 9 -29.51 16.05 -15.56
N ARG A 10 -30.55 16.59 -16.21
CA ARG A 10 -31.50 15.78 -16.99
C ARG A 10 -30.81 15.03 -18.13
N THR A 11 -29.98 15.72 -18.90
CA THR A 11 -29.24 15.10 -20.01
C THR A 11 -28.28 14.02 -19.53
N HIS A 12 -27.69 14.18 -18.34
CA HIS A 12 -26.83 13.15 -17.75
C HIS A 12 -27.63 11.93 -17.30
N LEU A 13 -28.78 12.13 -16.63
CA LEU A 13 -29.63 11.03 -16.15
C LEU A 13 -30.21 10.18 -17.29
N GLU A 14 -30.62 10.81 -18.40
CA GLU A 14 -31.08 10.11 -19.59
C GLU A 14 -29.98 9.21 -20.18
N LYS A 15 -28.76 9.73 -20.31
CA LYS A 15 -27.60 8.97 -20.82
C LYS A 15 -27.16 7.85 -19.87
N CYS A 16 -27.23 8.09 -18.56
CA CYS A 16 -26.83 7.10 -17.54
C CYS A 16 -27.83 5.94 -17.44
N SER A 17 -29.13 6.18 -17.71
CA SER A 17 -30.13 5.12 -17.75
C SER A 17 -29.92 4.14 -18.92
N GLN A 18 -29.37 4.63 -20.04
CA GLN A 18 -29.13 3.82 -21.24
C GLN A 18 -27.88 2.94 -21.13
N SER A 19 -26.90 3.28 -20.29
CA SER A 19 -25.68 2.49 -20.11
C SER A 19 -25.81 1.34 -19.10
N GLN A 20 -26.88 1.30 -18.31
CA GLN A 20 -27.11 0.25 -17.30
C GLN A 20 -27.75 -1.04 -17.86
N LEU A 21 -28.13 -1.09 -19.15
CA LEU A 21 -28.76 -2.28 -19.77
C LEU A 21 -27.83 -3.14 -20.63
N GLN A 22 -26.51 -2.92 -20.61
CA GLN A 22 -25.54 -3.76 -21.33
C GLN A 22 -24.38 -4.22 -20.45
N ASN A 23 -24.66 -4.82 -19.30
CA ASN A 23 -23.69 -5.67 -18.61
C ASN A 23 -24.39 -6.93 -18.08
N ASN A 24 -24.30 -8.01 -18.85
CA ASN A 24 -24.70 -9.37 -18.45
C ASN A 24 -23.56 -10.01 -17.65
N PHE A 25 -23.76 -10.29 -16.35
CA PHE A 25 -23.05 -11.33 -15.59
C PHE A 25 -23.98 -11.92 -14.50
N PRO A 26 -23.76 -13.19 -14.06
CA PRO A 26 -24.79 -14.12 -13.58
C PRO A 26 -25.38 -13.78 -12.21
N LYS A 27 -26.63 -14.23 -12.02
CA LYS A 27 -27.42 -14.10 -10.80
C LYS A 27 -27.11 -15.27 -9.86
N ASP A 28 -26.78 -14.97 -8.60
CA ASP A 28 -27.00 -15.88 -7.47
C ASP A 28 -27.47 -15.06 -6.24
N ASP A 29 -28.69 -15.40 -5.81
CA ASP A 29 -29.34 -15.32 -4.49
C ASP A 29 -29.25 -14.06 -3.60
N LEU A 30 -30.37 -13.33 -3.50
CA LEU A 30 -31.04 -12.89 -2.26
C LEU A 30 -32.41 -12.22 -2.58
N PRO A 31 -33.41 -12.31 -1.67
CA PRO A 31 -34.82 -12.48 -2.05
C PRO A 31 -35.60 -11.19 -2.35
N GLU A 32 -36.65 -11.41 -3.16
CA GLU A 32 -37.70 -10.48 -3.57
C GLU A 32 -38.35 -9.69 -2.44
N ILE A 33 -38.56 -8.40 -2.68
CA ILE A 33 -39.88 -7.79 -2.45
C ILE A 33 -40.24 -7.00 -3.71
N LEU A 34 -40.92 -7.67 -4.64
CA LEU A 34 -41.83 -7.06 -5.60
C LEU A 34 -43.06 -6.56 -4.84
N VAL A 35 -43.47 -5.29 -4.99
CA VAL A 35 -44.86 -4.90 -5.27
C VAL A 35 -44.97 -3.39 -5.59
N PRO A 36 -46.00 -2.96 -6.34
CA PRO A 36 -45.90 -2.00 -7.42
C PRO A 36 -46.29 -0.56 -7.02
N PHE A 37 -45.92 0.35 -7.92
CA PHE A 37 -46.51 1.69 -8.02
C PHE A 37 -48.04 1.60 -7.95
N ASN A 38 -48.64 2.16 -6.89
CA ASN A 38 -50.06 2.43 -6.87
C ASN A 38 -50.29 3.85 -6.37
N SER A 39 -50.84 4.66 -7.27
CA SER A 39 -51.31 6.01 -7.01
C SER A 39 -52.57 5.93 -6.14
N SER A 40 -52.47 6.30 -4.87
CA SER A 40 -53.64 6.69 -4.09
C SER A 40 -53.25 7.73 -3.06
N ASP A 41 -53.85 8.90 -3.27
CA ASP A 41 -53.84 10.09 -2.43
C ASP A 41 -54.21 9.72 -0.99
N THR A 42 -53.30 9.94 -0.04
CA THR A 42 -53.63 9.96 1.39
C THR A 42 -52.70 10.94 2.08
N THR A 43 -53.32 11.97 2.65
CA THR A 43 -52.74 13.09 3.38
C THR A 43 -51.83 12.65 4.53
N ILE A 44 -50.52 12.89 4.40
CA ILE A 44 -49.54 12.79 5.48
C ILE A 44 -49.33 14.21 6.05
N PRO A 45 -49.32 14.41 7.39
CA PRO A 45 -49.04 15.72 8.02
C PRO A 45 -47.64 16.24 7.65
N PRO A 46 -47.31 17.53 7.85
CA PRO A 46 -46.02 18.08 7.47
C PRO A 46 -44.93 17.58 8.42
N GLU A 47 -44.39 16.40 8.16
CA GLU A 47 -43.18 15.95 8.82
C GLU A 47 -42.03 16.83 8.36
N LYS A 48 -41.36 17.49 9.31
CA LYS A 48 -40.22 18.38 9.06
C LYS A 48 -39.21 17.63 8.21
N ARG A 49 -39.06 18.01 6.94
CA ARG A 49 -37.96 17.55 6.08
C ARG A 49 -36.66 18.00 6.73
N VAL A 50 -36.04 17.12 7.53
CA VAL A 50 -34.67 17.31 7.95
C VAL A 50 -33.84 17.24 6.67
N CYS A 51 -33.40 18.39 6.20
CA CYS A 51 -32.39 18.47 5.16
C CYS A 51 -31.11 17.89 5.75
N HIS A 52 -30.90 16.59 5.55
CA HIS A 52 -29.60 16.01 5.76
C HIS A 52 -28.68 16.72 4.78
N LYS A 53 -27.88 17.67 5.27
CA LYS A 53 -26.83 18.29 4.48
C LYS A 53 -25.95 17.11 4.05
N ILE A 54 -26.05 16.73 2.78
CA ILE A 54 -25.13 15.77 2.18
C ILE A 54 -23.78 16.49 2.19
N ILE A 55 -22.99 16.27 3.25
CA ILE A 55 -21.63 16.78 3.33
C ILE A 55 -20.88 15.99 2.26
N GLN A 56 -20.42 16.69 1.22
CA GLN A 56 -19.59 16.07 0.21
C GLN A 56 -18.29 15.59 0.88
N PRO A 57 -17.96 14.29 0.82
CA PRO A 57 -16.69 13.80 1.34
C PRO A 57 -15.54 14.46 0.57
N LYS A 58 -14.43 14.72 1.26
CA LYS A 58 -13.29 15.38 0.62
C LYS A 58 -12.62 14.37 -0.30
N LEU A 59 -12.15 14.81 -1.47
CA LEU A 59 -11.43 13.94 -2.42
C LEU A 59 -10.25 13.19 -1.78
N ASN A 60 -9.63 13.79 -0.78
CA ASN A 60 -8.53 13.20 -0.02
C ASN A 60 -8.92 11.92 0.72
N ASP A 61 -10.19 11.74 1.08
CA ASP A 61 -10.67 10.55 1.81
C ASP A 61 -10.61 9.30 0.93
N PHE A 62 -10.59 9.48 -0.40
CA PHE A 62 -10.47 8.40 -1.38
C PHE A 62 -9.06 8.25 -1.96
N THR A 63 -8.10 9.08 -1.55
CA THR A 63 -6.72 9.03 -2.05
C THR A 63 -5.81 8.35 -1.04
N ILE A 64 -5.23 7.21 -1.42
CA ILE A 64 -4.20 6.55 -0.61
C ILE A 64 -2.93 7.40 -0.65
N LYS A 65 -2.55 7.97 0.49
CA LYS A 65 -1.30 8.72 0.67
C LYS A 65 -0.40 7.95 1.61
N THR A 66 0.88 7.88 1.28
CA THR A 66 1.89 7.32 2.17
C THR A 66 2.47 8.45 3.01
N SER A 67 2.26 8.41 4.33
CA SER A 67 2.87 9.37 5.25
C SER A 67 4.39 9.13 5.33
N SER A 68 5.15 10.14 5.78
CA SER A 68 6.61 10.01 5.93
C SER A 68 7.00 8.83 6.82
N HIS A 69 6.28 8.66 7.94
CA HIS A 69 6.53 7.56 8.87
C HIS A 69 6.19 6.18 8.27
N GLN A 70 5.09 6.07 7.54
CA GLN A 70 4.74 4.83 6.82
C GLN A 70 5.77 4.50 5.75
N LYS A 71 6.25 5.50 5.02
CA LYS A 71 7.31 5.34 4.03
C LYS A 71 8.56 4.79 4.69
N GLU A 72 9.02 5.41 5.78
CA GLU A 72 10.20 4.95 6.50
C GLU A 72 10.05 3.50 6.98
N THR A 73 8.89 3.14 7.51
CA THR A 73 8.61 1.77 7.95
C THR A 73 8.71 0.77 6.81
N LEU A 74 8.13 1.09 5.64
CA LEU A 74 8.22 0.26 4.44
C LEU A 74 9.64 0.16 3.91
N ASP A 75 10.37 1.29 3.85
CA ASP A 75 11.75 1.35 3.39
C ASP A 75 12.65 0.46 4.27
N ASN A 76 12.48 0.50 5.60
CA ASN A 76 13.22 -0.37 6.52
C ASN A 76 12.88 -1.86 6.30
N GLN A 77 11.61 -2.21 6.08
CA GLN A 77 11.20 -3.60 5.84
C GLN A 77 11.76 -4.12 4.51
N ILE A 78 11.72 -3.31 3.45
CA ILE A 78 12.34 -3.67 2.18
C ILE A 78 13.86 -3.81 2.35
N ALA A 79 14.53 -2.90 3.06
CA ALA A 79 15.96 -3.01 3.32
C ALA A 79 16.31 -4.34 4.01
N ARG A 80 15.56 -4.73 5.05
CA ARG A 80 15.74 -6.02 5.72
C ARG A 80 15.57 -7.20 4.78
N LEU A 81 14.58 -7.18 3.88
CA LEU A 81 14.42 -8.22 2.86
C LEU A 81 15.67 -8.34 1.98
N PHE A 82 16.21 -7.22 1.51
CA PHE A 82 17.42 -7.21 0.69
C PHE A 82 18.61 -7.82 1.43
N TYR A 83 18.83 -7.45 2.69
CA TYR A 83 19.98 -7.95 3.45
C TYR A 83 19.79 -9.41 3.90
N ALA A 84 18.61 -9.78 4.38
CA ALA A 84 18.33 -11.13 4.86
C ALA A 84 18.39 -12.18 3.74
N CYS A 85 17.94 -11.84 2.53
CA CYS A 85 17.96 -12.73 1.38
C CYS A 85 19.18 -12.52 0.46
N ASN A 86 20.14 -11.67 0.87
CA ASN A 86 21.31 -11.29 0.08
C ASN A 86 20.96 -10.90 -1.37
N LEU A 87 19.91 -10.08 -1.53
CA LEU A 87 19.43 -9.67 -2.85
C LEU A 87 20.38 -8.62 -3.45
N PRO A 88 20.69 -8.74 -4.75
CA PRO A 88 21.55 -7.76 -5.40
C PRO A 88 20.81 -6.41 -5.48
N PHE A 89 21.49 -5.31 -5.13
CA PHE A 89 20.83 -4.00 -5.06
C PHE A 89 20.37 -3.47 -6.42
N ASN A 90 20.82 -4.06 -7.53
CA ASN A 90 20.29 -3.75 -8.86
C ASN A 90 18.79 -4.10 -8.99
N LEU A 91 18.29 -5.06 -8.21
CA LEU A 91 16.88 -5.46 -8.17
C LEU A 91 15.97 -4.31 -7.73
N ALA A 92 16.45 -3.42 -6.85
CA ALA A 92 15.69 -2.25 -6.41
C ALA A 92 15.37 -1.28 -7.56
N GLU A 93 16.19 -1.27 -8.61
CA GLU A 93 15.98 -0.43 -9.78
C GLU A 93 15.15 -1.13 -10.88
N ASN A 94 14.91 -2.43 -10.76
CA ASN A 94 14.17 -3.22 -11.74
C ASN A 94 12.71 -2.75 -11.86
N ASP A 95 12.24 -2.62 -13.11
CA ASP A 95 10.89 -2.12 -13.40
C ASP A 95 9.78 -3.06 -12.93
N VAL A 96 10.00 -4.38 -13.00
CA VAL A 96 9.04 -5.38 -12.50
C VAL A 96 8.92 -5.28 -10.98
N PHE A 97 10.04 -5.11 -10.28
CA PHE A 97 10.04 -4.89 -8.83
C PHE A 97 9.27 -3.60 -8.48
N LYS A 98 9.63 -2.47 -9.09
CA LYS A 98 8.93 -1.18 -8.88
C LYS A 98 7.44 -1.26 -9.18
N LYS A 99 7.06 -1.91 -10.28
CA LYS A 99 5.66 -2.12 -10.68
C LYS A 99 4.92 -2.98 -9.66
N THR A 100 5.54 -4.06 -9.17
CA THR A 100 4.95 -4.93 -8.14
C THR A 100 4.67 -4.14 -6.86
N ILE A 101 5.64 -3.35 -6.39
CA ILE A 101 5.46 -2.49 -5.21
C ILE A 101 4.37 -1.43 -5.44
N SER A 102 4.34 -0.81 -6.63
CA SER A 102 3.31 0.16 -7.00
C SER A 102 1.90 -0.43 -7.03
N MET A 103 1.75 -1.68 -7.48
CA MET A 103 0.48 -2.42 -7.47
C MET A 103 0.04 -2.76 -6.04
N LEU A 104 0.97 -3.15 -5.16
CA LEU A 104 0.68 -3.44 -3.75
C LEU A 104 0.33 -2.19 -2.96
N ARG A 105 1.05 -1.09 -3.18
CA ARG A 105 0.79 0.20 -2.53
C ARG A 105 0.93 1.37 -3.51
N PRO A 106 -0.19 1.78 -4.14
CA PRO A 106 -0.21 2.96 -4.98
C PRO A 106 0.23 4.21 -4.21
N GLY A 107 1.14 4.99 -4.79
CA GLY A 107 1.66 6.22 -4.15
C GLY A 107 2.83 6.00 -3.18
N TYR A 108 3.42 4.80 -3.14
CA TYR A 108 4.70 4.54 -2.49
C TYR A 108 5.77 4.23 -3.54
N THR A 109 6.97 4.80 -3.36
CA THR A 109 8.14 4.51 -4.19
C THR A 109 9.15 3.76 -3.35
N PRO A 110 9.59 2.55 -3.75
CA PRO A 110 10.56 1.77 -3.00
C PRO A 110 11.93 2.48 -2.90
N PRO A 111 12.78 2.06 -1.95
CA PRO A 111 14.10 2.64 -1.79
C PRO A 111 14.98 2.38 -3.02
N THR A 112 15.83 3.35 -3.35
CA THR A 112 16.78 3.23 -4.47
C THR A 112 17.98 2.39 -4.08
N ARG A 113 18.74 1.93 -5.08
CA ARG A 113 20.02 1.23 -4.87
C ARG A 113 20.96 2.01 -3.94
N LYS A 114 21.03 3.33 -4.09
CA LYS A 114 21.88 4.20 -3.27
C LYS A 114 21.39 4.28 -1.82
N SER A 115 20.08 4.32 -1.61
CA SER A 115 19.50 4.33 -0.27
C SER A 115 19.78 3.02 0.47
N LEU A 116 19.65 1.89 -0.23
CA LEU A 116 19.96 0.55 0.28
C LEU A 116 21.45 0.36 0.58
N ALA A 117 22.34 0.96 -0.21
CA ALA A 117 23.79 0.89 0.01
C ALA A 117 24.31 1.99 0.96
N GLY A 118 23.44 2.83 1.51
CA GLY A 118 23.79 3.96 2.35
C GLY A 118 23.06 3.89 3.69
N GLY A 119 22.33 4.96 4.04
CA GLY A 119 21.77 5.11 5.39
C GLY A 119 20.83 3.98 5.86
N LEU A 120 20.16 3.25 4.97
CA LEU A 120 19.35 2.08 5.37
C LEU A 120 20.22 0.91 5.83
N LEU A 121 21.40 0.74 5.22
CA LEU A 121 22.37 -0.27 5.61
C LEU A 121 22.96 0.07 6.97
N ASP A 122 23.42 1.31 7.16
CA ASP A 122 23.99 1.77 8.42
C ASP A 122 22.99 1.62 9.57
N LYS A 123 21.73 2.01 9.34
CA LYS A 123 20.65 1.88 10.33
C LYS A 123 20.43 0.42 10.72
N THR A 124 20.32 -0.47 9.73
CA THR A 124 20.07 -1.90 9.98
C THR A 124 21.26 -2.58 10.63
N PHE A 125 22.49 -2.23 10.21
CA PHE A 125 23.73 -2.73 10.80
C PHE A 125 23.84 -2.35 12.26
N ASN A 126 23.59 -1.07 12.60
CA ASN A 126 23.62 -0.61 13.99
C ASN A 126 22.59 -1.32 14.84
N GLU A 127 21.36 -1.48 14.35
CA GLU A 127 20.30 -2.19 15.05
C GLU A 127 20.68 -3.66 15.33
N VAL A 128 21.15 -4.38 14.32
CA VAL A 128 21.58 -5.78 14.46
C VAL A 128 22.78 -5.89 15.39
N THR A 129 23.73 -4.96 15.32
CA THR A 129 24.91 -4.93 16.18
C THR A 129 24.52 -4.73 17.63
N THR A 130 23.64 -3.75 17.93
CA THR A 130 23.14 -3.52 19.29
C THR A 130 22.37 -4.74 19.81
N MET A 131 21.48 -5.30 18.99
CA MET A 131 20.73 -6.51 19.36
C MET A 131 21.67 -7.70 19.65
N THR A 132 22.69 -7.88 18.83
CA THR A 132 23.68 -8.95 18.98
C THR A 132 24.53 -8.74 20.22
N ALA A 133 24.98 -7.51 20.50
CA ALA A 133 25.74 -7.18 21.70
C ALA A 133 24.94 -7.49 22.97
N SER A 134 23.67 -7.08 23.03
CA SER A 134 22.78 -7.42 24.15
C SER A 134 22.52 -8.92 24.24
N ALA A 135 22.44 -9.64 23.11
CA ALA A 135 22.25 -11.08 23.10
C ALA A 135 23.50 -11.85 23.58
N LEU A 136 24.70 -11.28 23.44
CA LEU A 136 25.97 -11.88 23.85
C LEU A 136 26.40 -11.50 25.28
N GLU A 137 25.74 -10.51 25.89
CA GLU A 137 26.09 -10.01 27.21
C GLU A 137 26.06 -11.13 28.28
N GLY A 138 27.18 -11.29 28.99
CA GLY A 138 27.34 -12.29 30.05
C GLY A 138 27.46 -13.75 29.57
N LYS A 139 27.68 -13.99 28.27
CA LYS A 139 27.86 -15.33 27.71
C LYS A 139 29.31 -15.60 27.34
N ASP A 140 29.77 -16.81 27.65
CA ASP A 140 30.99 -17.36 27.08
C ASP A 140 30.69 -17.85 25.66
N VAL A 141 31.48 -17.40 24.69
CA VAL A 141 31.31 -17.73 23.27
C VAL A 141 32.63 -18.13 22.66
N THR A 142 32.57 -18.91 21.58
CA THR A 142 33.76 -19.33 20.84
C THR A 142 33.90 -18.52 19.57
N LEU A 143 35.05 -17.86 19.38
CA LEU A 143 35.40 -17.21 18.13
C LEU A 143 36.07 -18.23 17.19
N VAL A 144 35.39 -18.54 16.09
CA VAL A 144 35.93 -19.37 15.01
C VAL A 144 36.49 -18.46 13.92
N GLN A 145 37.72 -18.73 13.49
CA GLN A 145 38.38 -17.99 12.42
C GLN A 145 38.75 -18.94 11.28
N ASP A 146 38.47 -18.53 10.05
CA ASP A 146 38.87 -19.22 8.83
C ASP A 146 39.65 -18.24 7.93
N GLY A 147 40.64 -18.75 7.19
CA GLY A 147 41.54 -17.93 6.38
C GLY A 147 41.86 -18.60 5.05
N TRP A 148 41.67 -17.87 3.95
CA TRP A 148 42.02 -18.31 2.61
C TRP A 148 42.59 -17.14 1.79
N SER A 149 43.10 -17.43 0.59
CA SER A 149 43.53 -16.41 -0.36
C SER A 149 42.54 -16.28 -1.51
N ASP A 150 42.34 -15.06 -2.02
CA ASP A 150 41.58 -14.85 -3.26
C ASP A 150 42.38 -15.26 -4.52
N ILE A 151 41.78 -15.07 -5.71
CA ILE A 151 42.43 -15.40 -7.00
C ILE A 151 43.67 -14.53 -7.31
N HIS A 152 43.87 -13.44 -6.57
CA HIS A 152 45.02 -12.54 -6.63
C HIS A 152 46.02 -12.79 -5.49
N ASN A 153 45.83 -13.89 -4.74
CA ASN A 153 46.62 -14.25 -3.57
C ASN A 153 46.56 -13.22 -2.41
N SER A 154 45.49 -12.42 -2.36
CA SER A 154 45.21 -11.51 -1.24
C SER A 154 44.60 -12.30 -0.08
N PRO A 155 45.04 -12.08 1.16
CA PRO A 155 44.51 -12.81 2.31
C PRO A 155 43.08 -12.35 2.64
N VAL A 156 42.20 -13.32 2.91
CA VAL A 156 40.83 -13.12 3.41
C VAL A 156 40.70 -13.86 4.74
N ILE A 157 40.13 -13.18 5.74
CA ILE A 157 39.86 -13.76 7.07
C ILE A 157 38.37 -13.63 7.34
N ALA A 158 37.73 -14.76 7.66
CA ALA A 158 36.37 -14.81 8.15
C ALA A 158 36.36 -15.07 9.65
N HIS A 159 35.42 -14.41 10.34
CA HIS A 159 35.18 -14.58 11.76
C HIS A 159 33.73 -15.00 11.97
N CYS A 160 33.49 -15.97 12.84
CA CYS A 160 32.17 -16.40 13.28
C CYS A 160 32.17 -16.56 14.80
N VAL A 161 31.10 -16.12 15.45
CA VAL A 161 30.89 -16.32 16.89
C VAL A 161 29.87 -17.44 17.06
N HIS A 162 30.25 -18.49 17.80
CA HIS A 162 29.39 -19.63 18.14
C HIS A 162 29.08 -19.66 19.63
#